data_AF-A0A2M6ZKZ9-F1
#
_entry.id   AF-A0A2M6ZKZ9-F1
#
_cell.length_a   1.000
_cell.length_b   1.000
_cell.length_c   1.000
_cell.angle_alpha   90.00
_cell.angle_beta   90.00
_cell.angle_gamma   90.00
#
_symmetry.space_group_name_H-M   'P 1'
#
loop_
_entity.id
_entity.type
_entity.pdbx_description
1 polymer ?
#
loop_
_entity_poly.entity_id
_entity_poly.type
_entity_poly.pdbx_seq_one_letter_code
_entity_poly.pdbx_strand_id
1 'polypeptide(L)'
;MAILTKVIPMNHHVKRTLAGLPRTLHHDFVLTYRGKPIINEGGAKDSFKMACKRAGINQGRDVAGGLIFHDLRRTVKTNMVNAGVDQMHRDVILGHSLHGMDVHYMAPSEEDLHRAMARYTEWLDGQLNLQSVDHSVDQTKTPDID
;
A
#
# COMPACT_ATOMS: atom_id res chain seq x y z
N MET A 1 -25.62 -15.18 2.42
CA MET A 1 -24.61 -14.30 3.07
C MET A 1 -24.76 -12.92 2.45
N ALA A 2 -25.26 -11.95 3.20
CA ALA A 2 -25.19 -10.56 2.77
C ALA A 2 -23.71 -10.16 2.77
N ILE A 3 -23.18 -9.75 1.62
CA ILE A 3 -21.87 -9.11 1.57
C ILE A 3 -22.09 -7.74 2.22
N LEU A 4 -21.75 -7.62 3.51
CA LEU A 4 -21.67 -6.32 4.17
C LEU A 4 -20.61 -5.50 3.44
N THR A 5 -21.05 -4.48 2.71
CA THR A 5 -20.18 -3.55 2.00
C THR A 5 -19.23 -2.91 3.01
N LYS A 6 -17.92 -3.19 2.90
CA LYS A 6 -16.89 -2.56 3.72
C LYS A 6 -16.48 -1.24 3.07
N VAL A 7 -16.65 -0.14 3.80
CA VAL A 7 -16.15 1.18 3.40
C VAL A 7 -14.75 1.35 3.98
N ILE A 8 -13.76 1.50 3.11
CA ILE A 8 -12.36 1.66 3.51
C ILE A 8 -11.91 3.11 3.25
N PRO A 9 -11.42 3.83 4.28
CA PRO A 9 -10.94 5.19 4.11
C PRO A 9 -9.72 5.22 3.18
N MET A 10 -9.68 6.19 2.27
CA MET A 10 -8.60 6.32 1.30
C MET A 10 -7.70 7.51 1.65
N ASN A 11 -6.39 7.25 1.78
CA ASN A 11 -5.41 8.31 1.99
C ASN A 11 -5.22 9.17 0.72
N HIS A 12 -4.58 10.33 0.88
CA HIS A 12 -4.43 11.28 -0.23
C HIS A 12 -3.46 10.80 -1.32
N HIS A 13 -2.51 9.91 -1.01
CA HIS A 13 -1.61 9.29 -1.99
C HIS A 13 -2.40 8.43 -2.98
N VAL A 14 -3.23 7.51 -2.48
CA VAL A 14 -4.07 6.66 -3.31
C VAL A 14 -5.08 7.50 -4.08
N LYS A 15 -5.74 8.48 -3.44
CA LYS A 15 -6.66 9.42 -4.13
C LYS A 15 -5.97 10.10 -5.31
N ARG A 16 -4.76 10.63 -5.11
CA ARG A 16 -3.99 11.30 -6.15
C ARG A 16 -3.60 10.34 -7.27
N THR A 17 -3.12 9.14 -6.94
CA THR A 17 -2.78 8.11 -7.94
C THR A 17 -3.99 7.75 -8.78
N LEU A 18 -5.15 7.46 -8.16
CA LEU A 18 -6.35 7.07 -8.86
C LEU A 18 -6.95 8.21 -9.69
N ALA A 19 -6.89 9.45 -9.21
CA ALA A 19 -7.35 10.63 -9.95
C ALA A 19 -6.50 10.89 -11.20
N GLY A 20 -5.22 10.51 -11.19
CA GLY A 20 -4.32 10.63 -12.34
C GLY A 20 -4.46 9.51 -13.38
N LEU A 21 -5.26 8.48 -13.13
CA LEU A 21 -5.43 7.37 -14.09
C LEU A 21 -6.36 7.77 -15.24
N PRO A 22 -6.04 7.40 -16.49
CA PRO A 22 -6.93 7.63 -17.62
C PRO A 22 -8.24 6.84 -17.43
N ARG A 23 -9.37 7.52 -17.61
CA ARG A 23 -10.71 6.92 -17.52
C ARG A 23 -11.12 6.36 -18.88
N THR A 24 -11.41 5.08 -18.92
CA THR A 24 -11.93 4.39 -20.12
C THR A 24 -13.41 4.71 -20.30
N LEU A 25 -13.84 4.99 -21.54
CA LEU A 25 -15.24 5.35 -21.84
C LEU A 25 -16.20 4.15 -21.85
N HIS A 26 -15.66 2.95 -22.09
CA HIS A 26 -16.47 1.77 -22.39
C HIS A 26 -16.75 0.87 -21.19
N HIS A 27 -16.16 1.14 -20.03
CA HIS A 27 -16.35 0.35 -18.82
C HIS A 27 -15.91 1.11 -17.55
N ASP A 28 -16.40 0.67 -16.39
CA ASP A 28 -16.15 1.36 -15.11
C ASP A 28 -14.89 0.90 -14.35
N PHE A 29 -14.21 -0.14 -14.84
CA PHE A 29 -12.99 -0.65 -14.19
C PHE A 29 -11.85 0.36 -14.20
N VAL A 30 -11.22 0.54 -13.04
CA VAL A 30 -10.08 1.45 -12.83
C VAL A 30 -8.76 0.82 -13.29
N LEU A 31 -8.57 -0.48 -13.05
CA LEU A 31 -7.35 -1.19 -13.44
C LEU A 31 -7.51 -1.77 -14.85
N THR A 32 -6.74 -1.23 -15.79
CA THR A 32 -6.79 -1.62 -17.20
C THR A 32 -5.42 -1.92 -17.77
N TYR A 33 -5.40 -2.74 -18.83
CA TYR A 33 -4.24 -2.96 -19.67
C TYR A 33 -4.66 -2.85 -21.13
N ARG A 34 -4.05 -1.92 -21.87
CA ARG A 34 -4.38 -1.61 -23.27
C ARG A 34 -5.88 -1.34 -23.48
N GLY A 35 -6.48 -0.57 -22.58
CA GLY A 35 -7.89 -0.19 -22.63
C GLY A 35 -8.88 -1.31 -22.31
N LYS A 36 -8.41 -2.49 -21.86
CA LYS A 36 -9.25 -3.60 -21.41
C LYS A 36 -9.14 -3.78 -19.90
N PRO A 37 -10.24 -4.13 -19.20
CA PRO A 37 -10.21 -4.42 -17.77
C PRO A 37 -9.26 -5.57 -17.43
N ILE A 38 -8.55 -5.45 -16.31
CA ILE A 38 -7.81 -6.57 -15.71
C ILE A 38 -8.77 -7.35 -14.81
N ILE A 39 -9.39 -8.40 -15.35
CA ILE A 39 -10.39 -9.22 -14.63
C ILE A 39 -9.87 -10.58 -14.16
N ASN A 40 -8.76 -11.06 -14.74
CA ASN A 40 -8.21 -12.37 -14.41
C ASN A 40 -7.38 -12.29 -13.13
N GLU A 41 -7.45 -13.33 -12.30
CA GLU A 41 -6.75 -13.42 -11.00
C GLU A 41 -5.22 -13.19 -11.11
N GLY A 42 -4.63 -13.57 -12.26
CA GLY A 42 -3.21 -13.39 -12.54
C GLY A 42 -2.82 -12.00 -13.03
N GLY A 43 -3.73 -11.20 -13.57
CA GLY A 43 -3.35 -10.00 -14.34
C GLY A 43 -2.64 -8.93 -13.50
N ALA A 44 -3.10 -8.68 -12.28
CA ALA A 44 -2.42 -7.78 -11.35
C ALA A 44 -1.09 -8.35 -10.85
N LYS A 45 -1.02 -9.67 -10.62
CA LYS A 45 0.19 -10.38 -10.19
C LYS A 45 1.29 -10.33 -11.28
N ASP A 46 0.91 -10.48 -12.54
CA ASP A 46 1.82 -10.41 -13.69
C ASP A 46 2.35 -8.99 -13.89
N SER A 47 1.48 -8.00 -13.74
CA SER A 47 1.83 -6.58 -13.79
C SER A 47 2.86 -6.23 -12.70
N PHE A 48 2.63 -6.73 -11.48
CA PHE A 48 3.56 -6.59 -10.37
C PHE A 48 4.90 -7.28 -10.63
N LYS A 49 4.90 -8.53 -11.11
CA LYS A 49 6.12 -9.26 -11.47
C LYS A 49 6.95 -8.49 -12.49
N MET A 50 6.31 -7.93 -13.51
CA MET A 50 6.98 -7.11 -14.51
C MET A 50 7.54 -5.82 -13.92
N ALA A 51 6.81 -5.17 -13.00
CA ALA A 51 7.27 -3.98 -12.30
C ALA A 51 8.53 -4.28 -11.45
N CYS A 52 8.53 -5.35 -10.66
CA CYS A 52 9.70 -5.78 -9.89
C CYS A 52 10.90 -6.07 -10.80
N LYS A 53 10.70 -6.80 -11.91
CA LYS A 53 11.76 -7.08 -12.89
C LYS A 53 12.37 -5.80 -13.44
N ARG A 54 11.56 -4.80 -13.81
CA ARG A 54 12.04 -3.52 -14.33
C ARG A 54 12.75 -2.67 -13.29
N ALA A 55 12.35 -2.78 -12.03
CA ALA A 55 12.96 -2.08 -10.90
C ALA A 55 14.20 -2.80 -10.33
N GLY A 56 14.59 -3.97 -10.87
CA GLY A 56 15.70 -4.76 -10.33
C GLY A 56 15.42 -5.40 -8.97
N ILE A 57 14.14 -5.56 -8.61
CA ILE A 57 13.71 -6.15 -7.33
C ILE A 57 13.55 -7.66 -7.50
N ASN A 58 14.24 -8.42 -6.66
CA ASN A 58 14.08 -9.88 -6.59
C ASN A 58 12.66 -10.25 -6.18
N GLN A 59 12.05 -11.19 -6.91
CA GLN A 59 10.66 -11.61 -6.70
C GLN A 59 10.58 -13.13 -6.59
N GLY A 60 9.73 -13.62 -5.69
CA GLY A 60 9.39 -15.05 -5.57
C GLY A 60 9.59 -15.57 -4.16
N ARG A 61 8.81 -16.61 -3.79
CA ARG A 61 8.88 -17.24 -2.47
C ARG A 61 10.20 -17.97 -2.24
N ASP A 62 10.77 -18.52 -3.31
CA ASP A 62 11.97 -19.36 -3.28
C ASP A 62 13.27 -18.55 -3.49
N VAL A 63 13.16 -17.22 -3.52
CA VAL A 63 14.31 -16.31 -3.68
C VAL A 63 14.58 -15.67 -2.32
N ALA A 64 15.83 -15.74 -1.85
CA ALA A 64 16.22 -15.07 -0.61
C ALA A 64 15.99 -13.55 -0.74
N GLY A 65 15.19 -12.98 0.18
CA GLY A 65 14.75 -11.59 0.09
C GLY A 65 13.78 -11.29 -1.06
N GLY A 66 13.18 -12.32 -1.66
CA GLY A 66 12.23 -12.19 -2.75
C GLY A 66 10.90 -11.58 -2.30
N LEU A 67 10.47 -10.52 -2.97
CA LEU A 67 9.20 -9.84 -2.71
C LEU A 67 8.06 -10.58 -3.42
N ILE A 68 6.96 -10.90 -2.73
CA ILE A 68 5.74 -11.44 -3.35
C ILE A 68 4.59 -10.43 -3.31
N PHE A 69 3.57 -10.61 -4.15
CA PHE A 69 2.43 -9.69 -4.23
C PHE A 69 1.72 -9.49 -2.88
N HIS A 70 1.63 -10.55 -2.08
CA HIS A 70 1.02 -10.49 -0.74
C HIS A 70 1.82 -9.63 0.24
N ASP A 71 3.13 -9.43 0.01
CA ASP A 71 3.95 -8.61 0.88
C ASP A 71 3.54 -7.15 0.83
N LEU A 72 2.93 -6.66 -0.26
CA LEU A 72 2.35 -5.30 -0.30
C LEU A 72 1.36 -5.09 0.85
N ARG A 73 0.48 -6.06 1.08
CA ARG A 73 -0.50 -6.02 2.17
C ARG A 73 0.19 -6.18 3.54
N ARG A 74 1.19 -7.07 3.63
CA ARG A 74 1.97 -7.27 4.86
C ARG A 74 2.69 -5.98 5.26
N THR A 75 3.34 -5.31 4.31
CA THR A 75 4.03 -4.04 4.49
C THR A 75 3.06 -2.96 4.98
N VAL A 76 1.87 -2.84 4.39
CA VAL A 76 0.86 -1.89 4.91
C VAL A 76 0.50 -2.21 6.37
N LYS A 77 0.26 -3.48 6.71
CA LYS A 77 -0.05 -3.88 8.09
C LYS A 77 1.09 -3.53 9.06
N THR A 78 2.33 -3.86 8.70
CA THR A 78 3.52 -3.54 9.50
C THR A 78 3.73 -2.04 9.66
N ASN A 79 3.57 -1.26 8.59
CA ASN A 79 3.72 0.19 8.64
C ASN A 79 2.64 0.85 9.51
N MET A 80 1.41 0.33 9.47
CA MET A 80 0.36 0.78 10.38
C MET A 80 0.68 0.49 11.85
N VAL A 81 1.39 -0.61 12.16
CA VAL A 81 1.90 -0.86 13.52
C VAL A 81 2.91 0.23 13.91
N ASN A 82 3.87 0.51 13.02
CA ASN A 82 4.89 1.54 13.26
C ASN A 82 4.30 2.95 13.41
N ALA A 83 3.19 3.23 12.72
CA ALA A 83 2.42 4.46 12.82
C ALA A 83 1.53 4.54 14.09
N GLY A 84 1.55 3.51 14.95
CA GLY A 84 0.75 3.47 16.17
C GLY A 84 -0.77 3.32 15.93
N VAL A 85 -1.18 2.81 14.77
CA VAL A 85 -2.59 2.52 14.49
C VAL A 85 -3.00 1.27 15.26
N ASP A 86 -4.08 1.32 16.02
CA ASP A 86 -4.54 0.19 16.84
C ASP A 86 -4.90 -1.08 16.02
N GLN A 87 -4.75 -2.27 16.63
CA GLN A 87 -4.93 -3.56 15.96
C GLN A 87 -6.31 -3.73 15.31
N MET A 88 -7.37 -3.40 16.04
CA MET A 88 -8.74 -3.59 15.57
C MET A 88 -8.99 -2.76 14.31
N HIS A 89 -8.51 -1.51 14.29
CA HIS A 89 -8.61 -0.63 13.11
C HIS A 89 -7.83 -1.17 11.92
N ARG A 90 -6.58 -1.65 12.12
CA ARG A 90 -5.76 -2.25 11.05
C ARG A 90 -6.45 -3.45 10.43
N ASP A 91 -7.02 -4.33 11.27
CA ASP A 91 -7.66 -5.55 10.81
C ASP A 91 -8.96 -5.26 10.06
N VAL A 92 -9.77 -4.29 10.51
CA VAL A 92 -10.96 -3.85 9.77
C VAL A 92 -10.60 -3.19 8.45
N ILE A 93 -9.62 -2.28 8.41
CA ILE A 93 -9.17 -1.59 7.18
C ILE A 93 -8.64 -2.59 6.15
N LEU A 94 -7.86 -3.56 6.60
CA LEU A 94 -7.34 -4.61 5.73
C LEU A 94 -8.44 -5.64 5.40
N GLY A 95 -9.59 -5.62 6.07
CA GLY A 95 -10.70 -6.51 5.77
C GLY A 95 -10.57 -7.90 6.38
N HIS A 96 -9.70 -8.08 7.39
CA HIS A 96 -9.79 -9.25 8.26
C HIS A 96 -11.13 -9.25 9.00
N SER A 97 -11.63 -10.44 9.32
CA SER A 97 -12.72 -10.58 10.28
C SER A 97 -12.20 -10.26 11.68
N LEU A 98 -13.02 -9.60 12.50
CA LEU A 98 -12.79 -9.59 13.95
C LEU A 98 -12.99 -11.02 14.46
N HIS A 99 -12.24 -11.42 15.50
CA HIS A 99 -12.30 -12.76 16.06
C HIS A 99 -12.54 -12.68 17.58
N GLY A 100 -13.14 -13.72 18.16
CA GLY A 100 -13.32 -13.83 19.60
C GLY A 100 -14.28 -12.79 20.18
N MET A 101 -13.94 -12.26 21.36
CA MET A 101 -14.78 -11.28 22.08
C MET A 101 -14.92 -9.95 21.33
N ASP A 102 -13.93 -9.56 20.53
CA ASP A 102 -13.92 -8.27 19.83
C ASP A 102 -15.14 -8.10 18.92
N VAL A 103 -15.66 -9.19 18.34
CA VAL A 103 -16.86 -9.18 17.49
C VAL A 103 -18.10 -8.66 18.25
N HIS A 104 -18.16 -8.88 19.56
CA HIS A 104 -19.32 -8.56 20.39
C HIS A 104 -19.24 -7.17 21.04
N TYR A 105 -18.04 -6.63 21.21
CA TYR A 105 -17.82 -5.39 21.96
C TYR A 105 -17.22 -4.26 21.14
N MET A 106 -16.68 -4.56 19.95
CA MET A 106 -15.96 -3.60 19.12
C MET A 106 -16.63 -3.46 17.77
N ALA A 107 -17.16 -2.28 17.52
CA ALA A 107 -17.65 -1.85 16.21
C ALA A 107 -17.04 -0.48 15.91
N PRO A 108 -15.83 -0.40 15.33
CA PRO A 108 -15.24 0.88 14.97
C PRO A 108 -16.15 1.60 13.98
N SER A 109 -16.46 2.86 14.29
CA SER A 109 -17.21 3.74 13.42
C SER A 109 -16.40 4.12 12.17
N GLU A 110 -17.07 4.65 11.15
CA GLU A 110 -16.38 5.20 9.98
C GLU A 110 -15.37 6.29 10.38
N GLU A 111 -15.71 7.12 11.35
CA GLU A 111 -14.83 8.16 11.88
C GLU A 111 -13.57 7.58 12.53
N ASP A 112 -13.69 6.48 13.28
CA ASP A 112 -12.56 5.78 13.88
C ASP A 112 -11.58 5.29 12.81
N LEU A 113 -12.11 4.70 11.73
CA LEU A 113 -11.31 4.24 10.60
C LEU A 113 -10.65 5.42 9.86
N HIS A 114 -11.35 6.55 9.72
CA HIS A 114 -10.80 7.77 9.14
C HIS A 114 -9.63 8.31 9.97
N ARG A 115 -9.77 8.38 11.30
CA ARG A 115 -8.69 8.83 12.19
C ARG A 115 -7.51 7.86 12.17
N ALA A 116 -7.77 6.55 12.11
CA ALA A 116 -6.72 5.54 11.95
C ALA A 116 -5.95 5.71 10.63
N MET A 117 -6.66 5.92 9.52
CA MET A 117 -6.04 6.17 8.21
C MET A 117 -5.27 7.50 8.18
N ALA A 118 -5.77 8.54 8.85
CA ALA A 118 -5.08 9.82 8.96
C ALA A 118 -3.73 9.68 9.67
N ARG A 119 -3.68 8.98 10.81
CA ARG A 119 -2.41 8.69 11.53
C ARG A 119 -1.42 7.92 10.68
N TYR A 120 -1.89 6.88 9.98
CA TYR A 120 -1.03 6.14 9.05
C TYR A 120 -0.50 7.02 7.91
N THR A 121 -1.34 7.92 7.39
CA THR A 121 -0.97 8.83 6.31
C THR A 121 0.09 9.82 6.75
N GLU A 122 -0.08 10.46 7.92
CA GLU A 122 0.90 11.38 8.48
C GLU A 122 2.26 10.71 8.72
N TRP A 123 2.26 9.49 9.28
CA TRP A 123 3.48 8.71 9.43
C TRP A 123 4.14 8.42 8.08
N LEU A 124 3.35 8.01 7.08
CA LEU A 124 3.86 7.70 5.74
C LEU A 124 4.45 8.93 5.05
N ASP A 125 3.82 10.10 5.20
CA ASP A 125 4.33 11.37 4.68
C ASP A 125 5.70 11.69 5.29
N GLY A 126 5.87 11.48 6.59
CA GLY A 126 7.15 11.60 7.27
C GLY A 126 8.22 10.67 6.68
N GLN A 127 7.88 9.41 6.41
CA GLN A 127 8.83 8.46 5.81
C GLN A 127 9.23 8.85 4.38
N LEU A 128 8.28 9.29 3.55
CA LEU A 128 8.55 9.70 2.17
C LEU A 128 9.37 10.99 2.09
N ASN A 129 9.14 11.93 3.01
CA ASN A 129 9.92 13.16 3.11
C ASN A 129 11.36 12.92 3.59
N LEU A 130 11.59 11.95 4.48
CA LEU A 130 12.95 11.56 4.89
C LEU A 130 13.72 10.93 3.72
N GLN A 131 13.04 10.18 2.85
CA GLN A 131 13.65 9.56 1.67
C GLN A 131 13.99 10.56 0.54
N SER A 132 13.37 11.74 0.50
CA SER A 132 13.68 12.77 -0.51
C SER A 132 14.85 13.69 -0.12
N VAL A 133 15.35 13.60 1.11
CA VAL A 133 16.39 14.50 1.66
C VAL A 133 17.81 13.92 1.58
N ASP A 134 17.99 12.70 1.10
CA ASP A 134 19.28 12.03 0.97
C ASP A 134 19.49 11.58 -0.47
N HIS A 135 20.49 12.15 -1.17
CA HIS A 135 21.41 11.49 -2.14
C HIS A 135 22.42 12.46 -2.81
N SER A 136 22.80 13.57 -2.17
CA SER A 136 24.01 14.33 -2.56
C SER A 136 24.82 14.74 -1.33
N VAL A 137 25.41 13.77 -0.64
CA VAL A 137 26.50 14.08 0.29
C VAL A 137 27.76 14.20 -0.55
N ASP A 138 28.22 15.43 -0.75
CA ASP A 138 29.46 15.77 -1.43
C ASP A 138 30.61 14.92 -0.90
N GLN A 139 31.15 14.03 -1.72
CA GLN A 139 32.49 13.53 -1.51
C GLN A 139 33.44 14.65 -1.89
N THR A 140 33.89 15.43 -0.90
CA THR A 140 35.04 16.30 -1.06
C THR A 140 36.22 15.43 -1.50
N LYS A 141 36.63 15.56 -2.76
CA LYS A 141 37.91 15.06 -3.24
C LYS A 141 38.99 15.67 -2.36
N THR A 142 39.61 14.86 -1.52
CA THR A 142 40.89 15.21 -0.91
C THR A 142 41.86 15.49 -2.05
N PRO A 143 42.59 16.62 -2.05
CA PRO A 143 43.59 16.86 -3.08
C PRO A 143 44.72 15.85 -2.91
N ASP A 144 45.10 15.20 -4.01
CA ASP A 144 46.35 14.44 -4.10
C ASP A 144 47.51 15.38 -3.74
N ILE A 145 48.25 15.01 -2.71
CA ILE A 145 49.52 15.64 -2.37
C ILE A 145 50.61 14.73 -2.95
N ASP A 146 51.26 15.19 -4.01
CA ASP A 146 52.58 14.73 -4.47
C ASP A 146 53.68 15.33 -3.58
#